data_AF-E9GP14-F1
#
_entry.id   AF-E9GP14-F1
#
_cell.length_a   1.000
_cell.length_b   1.000
_cell.length_c   1.000
_cell.angle_alpha   90.00
_cell.angle_beta   90.00
_cell.angle_gamma   90.00
#
_symmetry.space_group_name_H-M   'P 1'
#
loop_
_entity.id
_entity.type
_entity.pdbx_description
1 polymer ?
#
loop_
_entity_poly.entity_id
_entity_poly.type
_entity_poly.pdbx_seq_one_letter_code
_entity_poly.pdbx_strand_id
1 'polypeptide(L)'
;MYFKRLAISLVFLLSLSALIAAEDKSRIRTVIDEITEDWGNGRTSSDGCIWRGTSPFCNGGCDVLGHVVREISSSGDGEQCWTGIKVLCCPAAS
;
A
#
# COMPACT_ATOMS: atom_id res chain seq x y z
N MET A 1 36.56 -44.52 18.85
CA MET A 1 35.13 -44.23 19.14
C MET A 1 34.81 -42.74 19.33
N TYR A 2 35.79 -41.85 19.50
CA TYR A 2 35.59 -40.39 19.67
C TYR A 2 35.21 -39.68 18.36
N PHE A 3 35.84 -40.03 17.24
CA PHE A 3 35.57 -39.47 15.90
C PHE A 3 34.11 -39.63 15.43
N LYS A 4 33.50 -40.80 15.74
CA LYS A 4 32.09 -41.05 15.39
C LYS A 4 31.14 -40.16 16.20
N ARG A 5 31.45 -39.91 17.49
CA ARG A 5 30.66 -39.03 18.35
C ARG A 5 30.77 -37.56 17.92
N LEU A 6 31.97 -37.14 17.51
CA LEU A 6 32.22 -35.79 16.99
C LEU A 6 31.45 -35.52 15.69
N ALA A 7 31.47 -36.47 14.75
CA ALA A 7 30.74 -36.36 13.49
C ALA A 7 29.23 -36.29 13.71
N ILE A 8 28.69 -37.10 14.62
CA ILE A 8 27.27 -37.07 14.99
C ILE A 8 26.91 -35.71 15.61
N SER A 9 27.71 -35.20 16.54
CA SER A 9 27.51 -33.87 17.12
C SER A 9 27.53 -32.75 16.07
N LEU A 10 28.45 -32.80 15.10
CA LEU A 10 28.52 -31.81 14.03
C LEU A 10 27.30 -31.85 13.11
N VAL A 11 26.79 -33.04 12.79
CA VAL A 11 25.55 -33.21 12.00
C VAL A 11 24.35 -32.63 12.74
N PHE A 12 24.23 -32.85 14.04
CA PHE A 12 23.17 -32.27 14.86
C PHE A 12 23.26 -30.75 14.98
N LEU A 13 24.46 -30.19 15.08
CA LEU A 13 24.65 -28.73 15.13
C LEU A 13 24.31 -28.08 13.79
N LEU A 14 24.71 -28.70 12.68
CA LEU A 14 24.36 -28.22 11.34
C LEU A 14 22.85 -28.31 11.07
N SER A 15 22.21 -29.42 11.44
CA SER A 15 20.76 -29.56 11.27
C SER A 15 19.97 -28.59 12.17
N LEU A 16 20.40 -28.37 13.41
CA LEU A 16 19.79 -27.39 14.31
C LEU A 16 19.98 -25.95 13.77
N SER A 17 21.16 -25.62 13.24
CA SER A 17 21.42 -24.32 12.62
C SER A 17 20.57 -24.07 11.37
N ALA A 18 20.32 -25.12 10.57
CA ALA A 18 19.43 -25.04 9.41
C ALA A 18 17.95 -24.85 9.83
N LEU A 19 17.54 -25.43 10.97
CA LEU A 19 16.21 -25.22 11.54
C LEU A 19 16.02 -23.80 12.07
N ILE A 20 17.06 -23.20 12.66
CA ILE A 20 17.06 -21.81 13.13
C ILE A 20 17.09 -20.83 11.94
N ALA A 21 17.81 -21.16 10.86
CA ALA A 21 17.82 -20.36 9.63
C ALA A 21 16.52 -20.45 8.82
N ALA A 22 15.65 -21.41 9.13
CA ALA A 22 14.29 -21.53 8.60
C ALA A 22 13.28 -20.75 9.47
N GLU A 23 13.66 -19.58 9.97
CA GLU A 23 12.67 -18.56 10.32
C GLU A 23 12.20 -17.89 9.02
N ASP A 24 11.04 -18.36 8.57
CA ASP A 24 10.16 -17.69 7.61
C ASP A 24 10.34 -16.18 7.78
N LYS A 25 10.80 -15.50 6.72
CA LYS A 25 10.81 -14.04 6.64
C LYS A 25 9.36 -13.58 6.48
N SER A 26 8.65 -13.85 7.56
CA SER A 26 7.30 -13.55 7.99
C SER A 26 6.39 -13.10 6.88
N ARG A 27 5.45 -13.97 6.53
CA ARG A 27 4.17 -13.63 5.88
C ARG A 27 3.51 -12.36 6.47
N ILE A 28 3.83 -11.98 7.71
CA ILE A 28 3.36 -10.73 8.33
C ILE A 28 4.08 -9.52 7.74
N ARG A 29 5.37 -9.57 7.40
CA ARG A 29 6.06 -8.45 6.72
C ARG A 29 5.46 -8.14 5.36
N THR A 30 5.12 -9.16 4.58
CA THR A 30 4.46 -8.96 3.27
C THR A 30 3.07 -8.34 3.41
N VAL A 31 2.32 -8.71 4.46
CA VAL A 31 1.00 -8.11 4.75
C VAL A 31 1.14 -6.70 5.32
N ILE A 32 2.17 -6.42 6.12
CA ILE A 32 2.44 -5.07 6.63
C ILE A 32 2.85 -4.14 5.49
N ASP A 33 3.72 -4.57 4.56
CA ASP A 33 4.11 -3.77 3.40
C ASP A 33 2.87 -3.41 2.55
N GLU A 34 1.93 -4.34 2.36
CA GLU A 34 0.63 -4.11 1.69
C GLU A 34 -0.25 -3.10 2.44
N ILE A 35 -0.36 -3.19 3.78
CA ILE A 35 -1.17 -2.26 4.58
C ILE A 35 -0.53 -0.86 4.65
N THR A 36 0.80 -0.77 4.70
CA THR A 36 1.51 0.51 4.79
C THR A 36 1.51 1.31 3.50
N GLU A 37 1.20 0.71 2.35
CA GLU A 37 0.92 1.46 1.13
C GLU A 37 -0.47 2.15 1.15
N ASP A 38 -1.38 1.71 2.04
CA ASP A 38 -2.77 2.20 2.07
C ASP A 38 -3.03 3.24 3.19
N TRP A 39 -2.44 3.10 4.38
CA TRP A 39 -2.83 3.94 5.55
C TRP A 39 -1.87 5.09 5.91
N GLY A 40 -0.97 5.47 5.00
CA GLY A 40 -0.24 6.74 5.07
C GLY A 40 -0.78 7.85 4.15
N ASN A 41 -1.69 7.49 3.23
CA ASN A 41 -1.95 8.30 2.05
C ASN A 41 -3.39 8.11 1.56
N GLY A 42 -4.37 8.55 2.36
CA GLY A 42 -5.77 8.46 1.98
C GLY A 42 -6.04 9.12 0.62
N ARG A 43 -6.27 8.30 -0.41
CA ARG A 43 -6.78 8.65 -1.76
C ARG A 43 -5.90 9.54 -2.64
N THR A 44 -4.61 9.64 -2.36
CA THR A 44 -3.66 10.32 -3.24
C THR A 44 -2.97 9.31 -4.13
N SER A 45 -3.19 9.35 -5.45
CA SER A 45 -2.22 8.75 -6.40
C SER A 45 -0.83 9.27 -6.02
N SER A 46 0.23 8.52 -6.27
CA SER A 46 1.64 8.89 -6.04
C SER A 46 2.01 10.32 -6.48
N ASP A 47 1.16 10.91 -7.34
CA ASP A 47 1.24 12.24 -7.94
C ASP A 47 0.55 13.36 -7.10
N GLY A 48 0.02 13.07 -5.91
CA GLY A 48 -0.64 14.04 -5.03
C GLY A 48 -2.05 14.46 -5.47
N CYS A 49 -2.67 13.70 -6.36
CA CYS A 49 -4.00 13.98 -6.89
C CYS A 49 -5.13 13.54 -5.95
N ILE A 50 -6.18 14.35 -5.79
CA ILE A 50 -7.36 14.04 -4.97
C ILE A 50 -8.66 14.22 -5.75
N TRP A 51 -9.58 13.26 -5.62
CA TRP A 51 -10.95 13.42 -6.11
C TRP A 51 -11.79 14.26 -5.12
N ARG A 52 -12.53 15.24 -5.64
CA ARG A 52 -13.42 16.13 -4.89
C ARG A 52 -14.87 15.92 -5.29
N GLY A 53 -15.77 15.88 -4.30
CA GLY A 53 -17.21 15.67 -4.47
C GLY A 53 -17.65 14.31 -3.92
N THR A 54 -18.70 14.30 -3.10
CA THR A 54 -19.17 13.09 -2.37
C THR A 54 -20.51 12.62 -2.92
N SER A 55 -20.60 11.32 -3.18
CA SER A 55 -21.84 10.68 -3.65
C SER A 55 -22.85 10.58 -2.49
N PRO A 56 -24.17 10.58 -2.76
CA PRO A 56 -24.82 10.41 -4.06
C PRO A 56 -25.16 11.67 -4.87
N PHE A 57 -24.96 12.91 -4.43
CA PHE A 57 -25.20 14.08 -5.32
C PHE A 57 -24.03 15.07 -5.18
N CYS A 58 -23.18 15.17 -6.21
CA CYS A 58 -21.81 15.71 -6.06
C CYS A 58 -21.62 17.10 -6.67
N ASN A 59 -21.07 18.03 -5.91
CA ASN A 59 -20.65 19.36 -6.39
C ASN A 59 -19.12 19.48 -6.32
N GLY A 60 -18.43 18.64 -7.09
CA GLY A 60 -16.97 18.60 -7.13
C GLY A 60 -16.39 19.91 -7.66
N GLY A 61 -15.33 20.40 -7.02
CA GLY A 61 -14.62 21.63 -7.37
C GLY A 61 -13.15 21.51 -7.00
N CYS A 62 -12.34 22.45 -7.51
CA CYS A 62 -10.89 22.40 -7.36
C CYS A 62 -10.32 23.65 -6.69
N ASP A 63 -10.84 23.95 -5.51
CA ASP A 63 -10.48 25.15 -4.76
C ASP A 63 -9.23 24.95 -3.87
N VAL A 64 -8.41 23.95 -4.20
CA VAL A 64 -7.18 23.66 -3.47
C VAL A 64 -6.06 24.48 -4.08
N LEU A 65 -5.39 25.29 -3.25
CA LEU A 65 -4.27 26.11 -3.68
C LEU A 65 -3.19 25.25 -4.34
N GLY A 66 -2.66 25.73 -5.47
CA GLY A 66 -1.65 25.03 -6.24
C GLY A 66 -2.14 23.77 -6.96
N HIS A 67 -3.44 23.47 -6.95
CA HIS A 67 -4.01 22.36 -7.71
C HIS A 67 -4.79 22.87 -8.93
N VAL A 68 -4.88 22.00 -9.94
CA VAL A 68 -5.61 22.21 -11.18
C VAL A 68 -6.53 21.03 -11.44
N VAL A 69 -7.64 21.29 -12.13
CA VAL A 69 -8.55 20.25 -12.61
C VAL A 69 -7.82 19.41 -13.65
N ARG A 70 -7.76 18.09 -13.43
CA ARG A 70 -7.24 17.12 -14.39
C ARG A 70 -8.33 16.28 -15.03
N GLU A 71 -9.32 15.89 -14.24
CA GLU A 71 -10.40 15.02 -14.71
C GLU A 71 -11.73 15.43 -14.06
N ILE A 72 -12.82 15.15 -14.76
CA ILE A 72 -14.19 15.29 -14.28
C ILE A 72 -14.90 13.97 -14.56
N SER A 73 -15.54 13.40 -13.54
CA SER A 73 -16.23 12.12 -13.65
C SER A 73 -17.48 12.10 -12.77
N SER A 74 -18.53 11.39 -13.17
CA SER A 74 -19.70 11.17 -12.34
C SER A 74 -19.44 10.16 -11.21
N SER A 75 -18.37 9.37 -11.28
CA SER A 75 -18.04 8.35 -10.26
C SER A 75 -16.68 8.59 -9.60
N GLY A 76 -15.70 9.12 -10.35
CA GLY A 76 -14.35 9.39 -9.86
C GLY A 76 -13.70 8.16 -9.21
N ASP A 77 -13.33 8.28 -7.93
CA ASP A 77 -12.70 7.24 -7.12
C ASP A 77 -13.69 6.29 -6.39
N GLY A 78 -15.00 6.39 -6.66
CA GLY A 78 -15.98 5.60 -5.92
C GLY A 78 -17.37 5.59 -6.54
N GLU A 79 -18.38 5.57 -5.69
CA GLU A 79 -19.78 5.47 -6.11
C GLU A 79 -20.22 6.61 -7.02
N GLN A 80 -21.15 6.32 -7.93
CA GLN A 80 -21.67 7.30 -8.87
C GLN A 80 -22.55 8.37 -8.19
N CYS A 81 -22.39 9.62 -8.63
CA CYS A 81 -23.28 10.72 -8.33
C CYS A 81 -24.60 10.53 -9.11
N TRP A 82 -25.73 10.45 -8.40
CA TRP A 82 -27.07 10.52 -8.95
C TRP A 82 -27.32 11.86 -9.67
N THR A 83 -26.69 12.96 -9.22
CA THR A 83 -26.63 14.28 -9.88
C THR A 83 -25.31 14.97 -9.57
N GLY A 84 -24.86 15.83 -10.50
CA GLY A 84 -23.58 16.55 -10.38
C GLY A 84 -22.35 15.71 -10.76
N ILE A 85 -21.15 16.17 -10.36
CA ILE A 85 -19.86 15.59 -10.77
C ILE A 85 -18.85 15.53 -9.63
N LYS A 86 -17.84 14.67 -9.80
CA LYS A 86 -16.57 14.71 -9.07
C LYS A 86 -15.49 15.32 -9.94
N VAL A 87 -14.49 15.92 -9.31
CA VAL A 87 -13.36 16.59 -9.97
C VAL A 87 -12.05 16.05 -9.39
N LEU A 88 -11.17 15.56 -10.26
CA LEU A 88 -9.81 15.19 -9.88
C LEU A 88 -8.94 16.45 -9.89
N CYS A 89 -8.42 16.78 -8.71
CA CYS A 89 -7.52 17.88 -8.47
C CYS A 89 -6.11 17.36 -8.29
N CYS A 90 -5.20 17.76 -9.15
CA CYS A 90 -3.78 17.44 -8.99
C CYS A 90 -2.97 18.71 -8.81
N PRO A 91 -1.80 18.66 -8.17
CA PRO A 91 -0.85 19.75 -8.21
C PRO A 91 -0.64 20.26 -9.64
N ALA A 92 -0.45 21.57 -9.81
CA ALA A 92 -0.27 22.22 -11.11
C ALA A 92 0.99 21.80 -11.89
N ALA A 93 1.72 20.79 -11.38
CA ALA A 93 3.15 20.53 -11.52
C ALA A 93 3.98 21.32 -10.50
N SER A 94 4.86 20.60 -9.80
CA SER A 94 6.14 21.11 -9.29
C SER A 94 7.15 21.15 -10.43
#